data_AF-A0A9D2AS42-F1
#
_entry.id   AF-A0A9D2AS42-F1
#
_cell.length_a   1.000
_cell.length_b   1.000
_cell.length_c   1.000
_cell.angle_alpha   90.00
_cell.angle_beta   90.00
_cell.angle_gamma   90.00
#
_symmetry.space_group_name_H-M   'P 1'
#
loop_
_entity.id
_entity.type
_entity.pdbx_description
1 polymer ?
#
loop_
_entity_poly.entity_id
_entity_poly.type
_entity_poly.pdbx_seq_one_letter_code
_entity_poly.pdbx_strand_id
1 'polypeptide(L)'
;MKKKLWKAWIVLILAVMTLMLSACSGFVRNEEWGYFTVKFYDDRETAYITGLTELGKQQRFLVIPEEIDGVRVSTIGERPLLQMWSSIGYADICSEKLEKVYFPTSVYIVSGSFRNSLNFTKAMIIANEDVNGLNEAQITRYYSNKVFLGFTAHSQEYNGRANVSYFYNYETEENYGYYWIDDWDYGSKIEFIPPEPEREGYTFGGWYKEPECINEWDFETDVLPEERTEINEEGEEEVVYQETKLYAKWV
;
A
#
# COMPACT_ATOMS: atom_id res chain seq x y z
N MET A 1 58.19 24.89 -12.79
CA MET A 1 57.26 23.80 -13.20
C MET A 1 56.18 23.47 -12.16
N LYS A 2 56.50 23.29 -10.86
CA LYS A 2 55.52 22.86 -9.83
C LYS A 2 54.25 23.72 -9.68
N LYS A 3 54.34 25.06 -9.78
CA LYS A 3 53.17 25.97 -9.68
C LYS A 3 52.18 25.86 -10.87
N LYS A 4 52.64 25.51 -12.08
CA LYS A 4 51.77 25.31 -13.25
C LYS A 4 51.03 23.97 -13.16
N LEU A 5 51.71 22.93 -12.67
CA LEU A 5 51.11 21.63 -12.40
C LEU A 5 50.03 21.74 -11.31
N TRP A 6 50.31 22.40 -10.18
CA TRP A 6 49.31 22.61 -9.11
C TRP A 6 48.03 23.29 -9.62
N LYS A 7 48.15 24.34 -10.45
CA LYS A 7 46.99 25.02 -11.04
C LYS A 7 46.23 24.12 -12.02
N ALA A 8 46.92 23.28 -12.79
CA ALA A 8 46.27 22.31 -13.68
C ALA A 8 45.51 21.23 -12.91
N TRP A 9 46.04 20.75 -11.77
CA TRP A 9 45.34 19.82 -10.88
C TRP A 9 44.10 20.45 -10.23
N ILE A 10 44.17 21.71 -9.80
CA ILE A 10 42.99 22.42 -9.28
C ILE A 10 41.93 22.61 -10.36
N VAL A 11 42.32 22.98 -11.58
CA VAL A 11 41.37 23.15 -12.70
C VAL A 11 40.76 21.80 -13.10
N LEU A 12 41.52 20.70 -13.07
CA LEU A 12 40.99 19.36 -13.33
C LEU A 12 40.04 18.91 -12.22
N ILE A 13 40.36 19.16 -10.96
CA ILE A 13 39.48 18.86 -9.82
C ILE A 13 38.21 19.70 -9.90
N LEU A 14 38.30 21.00 -10.19
CA LEU A 14 37.14 21.87 -10.38
C LEU A 14 36.31 21.45 -11.59
N ALA A 15 36.94 21.06 -12.70
CA ALA A 15 36.25 20.58 -13.90
C ALA A 15 35.52 19.25 -13.65
N VAL A 16 36.15 18.32 -12.93
CA VAL A 16 35.53 17.07 -12.48
C VAL A 16 34.43 17.34 -11.47
N MET A 17 34.59 18.29 -10.54
CA MET A 17 33.54 18.71 -9.61
C MET A 17 32.37 19.35 -10.35
N THR A 18 32.60 20.21 -11.35
CA THR A 18 31.51 20.80 -12.16
C THR A 18 30.82 19.76 -13.04
N LEU A 19 31.55 18.79 -13.58
CA LEU A 19 30.98 17.67 -14.35
C LEU A 19 30.17 16.71 -13.46
N MET A 20 30.60 16.50 -12.21
CA MET A 20 29.82 15.77 -11.21
C MET A 20 28.58 16.56 -10.73
N LEU A 21 28.68 17.88 -10.62
CA LEU A 21 27.55 18.75 -10.27
C LEU A 21 26.49 18.80 -11.38
N SER A 22 26.89 18.76 -12.66
CA SER A 22 25.95 18.69 -13.79
C SER A 22 25.35 17.30 -14.04
N ALA A 23 25.98 16.24 -13.52
CA ALA A 23 25.47 14.86 -13.60
C ALA A 23 24.54 14.49 -12.42
N CYS A 24 24.42 15.36 -11.40
CA CYS A 24 23.68 15.08 -10.16
C CYS A 24 22.37 15.86 -10.01
N SER A 25 21.81 16.37 -11.09
CA SER A 25 20.44 16.91 -11.08
C SER A 25 19.66 16.25 -12.21
N GLY A 26 19.28 14.98 -12.03
CA GLY A 26 18.21 14.41 -12.83
C GLY A 26 17.01 15.37 -12.76
N PHE A 27 16.36 15.63 -13.89
CA PHE A 27 15.19 16.51 -13.89
C PHE A 27 14.15 15.83 -13.00
N VAL A 28 13.82 16.49 -11.89
CA VAL A 28 12.79 15.99 -10.97
C VAL A 28 11.50 16.69 -11.35
N ARG A 29 10.56 15.94 -11.94
CA ARG A 29 9.20 16.43 -12.16
C ARG A 29 8.40 16.18 -10.89
N ASN A 30 7.93 17.25 -10.26
CA ASN A 30 7.03 17.18 -9.11
C ASN A 30 5.61 17.44 -9.60
N GLU A 31 4.68 16.54 -9.30
CA GLU A 31 3.32 16.62 -9.80
C GLU A 31 2.29 16.17 -8.79
N GLU A 32 1.06 16.58 -9.01
CA GLU A 32 -0.10 16.05 -8.32
C GLU A 32 -0.77 15.02 -9.23
N TRP A 33 -1.07 13.86 -8.67
CA TRP A 33 -1.79 12.78 -9.34
C TRP A 33 -2.90 12.28 -8.42
N GLY A 34 -4.14 12.65 -8.73
CA GLY A 34 -5.30 12.36 -7.90
C GLY A 34 -5.11 12.80 -6.44
N TYR A 35 -4.88 11.82 -5.57
CA TYR A 35 -4.70 12.01 -4.13
C TYR A 35 -3.25 12.21 -3.68
N PHE A 36 -2.27 12.01 -4.55
CA PHE A 36 -0.87 11.94 -4.20
C PHE A 36 -0.05 13.04 -4.84
N THR A 37 0.98 13.51 -4.14
CA THR A 37 2.07 14.27 -4.75
C THR A 37 3.19 13.29 -5.12
N VAL A 38 3.70 13.39 -6.34
CA VAL A 38 4.57 12.39 -6.95
C VAL A 38 5.83 13.04 -7.49
N LYS A 39 6.96 12.33 -7.35
CA LYS A 39 8.23 12.65 -8.01
C LYS A 39 8.59 11.59 -9.03
N PHE A 40 8.97 12.05 -10.22
CA PHE A 40 9.61 11.23 -11.26
C PHE A 40 11.08 11.62 -11.37
N TYR A 41 11.97 10.63 -11.50
CA TYR A 41 13.38 10.84 -11.77
C TYR A 41 13.69 10.34 -13.18
N ASP A 42 14.34 11.16 -14.02
CA ASP A 42 14.62 10.82 -15.44
C ASP A 42 15.34 9.48 -15.66
N ASP A 43 16.14 9.04 -14.69
CA ASP A 43 16.93 7.82 -14.76
C ASP A 43 16.22 6.60 -14.14
N ARG A 44 15.03 6.79 -13.57
CA ARG A 44 14.25 5.76 -12.89
C ARG A 44 12.89 5.66 -13.54
N GLU A 45 12.64 4.52 -14.16
CA GLU A 45 11.33 4.05 -14.61
C GLU A 45 10.37 3.77 -13.42
N THR A 46 10.47 4.54 -12.33
CA THR A 46 9.68 4.37 -11.10
C THR A 46 9.21 5.70 -10.51
N ALA A 47 7.96 5.70 -10.05
CA ALA A 47 7.31 6.83 -9.40
C ALA A 47 7.49 6.77 -7.87
N TYR A 48 7.64 7.95 -7.25
CA TYR A 48 7.82 8.13 -5.81
C TYR A 48 6.66 8.95 -5.26
N ILE A 49 5.85 8.36 -4.38
CA ILE A 49 4.82 9.12 -3.66
C ILE A 49 5.50 9.90 -2.54
N THR A 50 5.31 11.21 -2.50
CA THR A 50 6.00 12.12 -1.56
C THR A 50 5.08 12.80 -0.56
N GLY A 51 3.77 12.67 -0.74
CA GLY A 51 2.77 13.36 0.07
C GLY A 51 1.37 13.18 -0.48
N LEU A 52 0.42 13.90 0.11
CA LEU A 52 -0.97 13.96 -0.32
C LEU A 52 -1.32 15.32 -0.91
N THR A 53 -2.16 15.31 -1.93
CA THR A 53 -2.84 16.53 -2.41
C THR A 53 -3.90 16.97 -1.40
N GLU A 54 -4.48 18.17 -1.56
CA GLU A 54 -5.61 18.60 -0.72
C GLU A 54 -6.81 17.64 -0.81
N LEU A 55 -7.05 17.04 -1.97
CA LEU A 55 -8.07 16.00 -2.16
C LEU A 55 -7.71 14.71 -1.42
N GLY A 56 -6.45 14.30 -1.48
CA GLY A 56 -5.94 13.13 -0.75
C GLY A 56 -6.07 13.27 0.76
N LYS A 57 -5.81 14.48 1.28
CA LYS A 57 -6.00 14.77 2.72
C LYS A 57 -7.44 14.64 3.18
N GLN A 58 -8.43 14.73 2.28
CA GLN A 58 -9.84 14.54 2.63
C GLN A 58 -10.27 13.08 2.69
N GLN A 59 -9.46 12.15 2.19
CA GLN A 59 -9.84 10.74 2.11
C GLN A 59 -9.68 10.03 3.46
N ARG A 60 -10.67 9.20 3.78
CA ARG A 60 -10.58 8.23 4.89
C ARG A 60 -9.82 6.98 4.48
N PHE A 61 -9.94 6.61 3.21
CA PHE A 61 -9.37 5.39 2.63
C PHE A 61 -8.51 5.75 1.43
N LEU A 62 -7.28 5.27 1.39
CA LEU A 62 -6.37 5.47 0.26
C LEU A 62 -5.90 4.14 -0.29
N VAL A 63 -5.89 4.03 -1.62
CA VAL A 63 -5.23 2.93 -2.33
C VAL A 63 -3.91 3.45 -2.85
N ILE A 64 -2.81 2.76 -2.53
CA ILE A 64 -1.53 3.04 -3.16
C ILE A 64 -1.59 2.54 -4.61
N PRO A 65 -1.48 3.42 -5.61
CA PRO A 65 -1.53 3.00 -7.01
C PRO A 65 -0.33 2.13 -7.34
N GLU A 66 -0.55 1.11 -8.18
CA GLU A 66 0.53 0.24 -8.68
C GLU A 66 1.41 0.98 -9.69
N GLU A 67 0.77 1.80 -10.53
CA GLU A 67 1.40 2.62 -11.54
C GLU A 67 0.79 4.03 -11.57
N ILE A 68 1.60 5.01 -11.95
CA ILE A 68 1.19 6.38 -12.20
C ILE A 68 1.71 6.74 -13.60
N ASP A 69 0.78 7.06 -14.50
CA ASP A 69 1.08 7.36 -15.91
C ASP A 69 1.93 6.26 -16.61
N GLY A 70 1.65 4.99 -16.30
CA GLY A 70 2.37 3.82 -16.83
C GLY A 70 3.74 3.57 -16.19
N VAL A 71 4.03 4.27 -15.08
CA VAL A 71 5.29 4.14 -14.34
C VAL A 71 5.02 3.50 -12.98
N ARG A 72 5.69 2.38 -12.69
CA ARG A 72 5.52 1.63 -11.43
C ARG A 72 5.81 2.49 -10.21
N VAL A 73 4.90 2.50 -9.25
CA VAL A 73 5.13 3.07 -7.92
C VAL A 73 5.98 2.10 -7.12
N SER A 74 7.15 2.55 -6.69
CA SER A 74 8.11 1.68 -6.00
C SER A 74 8.42 2.15 -4.58
N THR A 75 8.15 3.41 -4.27
CA THR A 75 8.51 4.00 -2.99
C THR A 75 7.50 5.05 -2.52
N ILE A 76 7.19 5.03 -1.22
CA ILE A 76 6.58 6.13 -0.48
C ILE A 76 7.68 6.80 0.34
N GLY A 77 7.90 8.08 0.05
CA GLY A 77 9.05 8.88 0.48
C GLY A 77 10.09 9.03 -0.62
N GLU A 78 11.26 9.51 -0.24
CA GLU A 78 12.39 9.81 -1.10
C GLU A 78 13.60 9.00 -0.68
N ARG A 79 14.19 8.31 -1.66
CA ARG A 79 15.49 7.65 -1.54
C ARG A 79 16.47 8.31 -2.51
N PRO A 80 17.35 9.21 -2.04
CA PRO A 80 18.27 9.91 -2.92
C PRO A 80 19.22 8.94 -3.65
N LEU A 81 19.62 9.32 -4.87
CA LEU A 81 20.44 8.50 -5.77
C LEU A 81 21.80 8.10 -5.21
N LEU A 82 22.37 8.97 -4.37
CA LEU A 82 23.62 8.79 -3.67
C LEU A 82 23.34 9.03 -2.19
N GLN A 83 23.54 8.02 -1.33
CA GLN A 83 23.44 8.13 0.14
C GLN A 83 24.36 9.22 0.75
N MET A 84 25.21 9.84 -0.08
CA MET A 84 26.16 10.87 0.29
C MET A 84 25.52 12.26 0.47
N TRP A 85 24.31 12.50 -0.06
CA TRP A 85 23.57 13.75 0.15
C TRP A 85 22.46 13.47 1.16
N SER A 86 22.78 13.81 2.41
CA SER A 86 22.01 13.47 3.60
C SER A 86 20.66 14.20 3.63
N SER A 87 19.62 13.53 3.14
CA SER A 87 18.31 13.45 3.79
C SER A 87 17.52 12.35 3.08
N ILE A 88 17.27 11.23 3.75
CA ILE A 88 16.13 10.39 3.40
C ILE A 88 14.90 11.27 3.69
N GLY A 89 14.24 11.73 2.63
CA GLY A 89 13.00 12.49 2.79
C GLY A 89 11.87 11.50 3.01
N TYR A 90 11.39 11.32 4.24
CA TYR A 90 10.12 10.62 4.41
C TYR A 90 9.03 11.41 3.66
N ALA A 91 8.05 10.71 3.10
CA ALA A 91 6.87 11.40 2.58
C ALA A 91 6.12 12.01 3.76
N ASP A 92 5.51 13.18 3.59
CA ASP A 92 4.59 13.69 4.62
C ASP A 92 3.17 13.24 4.26
N ILE A 93 2.91 11.94 4.42
CA ILE A 93 1.53 11.42 4.35
C ILE A 93 0.85 11.81 5.65
N CYS A 94 0.24 12.99 5.63
CA CYS A 94 -0.37 13.63 6.78
C CYS A 94 -1.82 13.97 6.46
N SER A 95 -2.74 13.24 7.10
CA SER A 95 -4.16 13.53 7.12
C SER A 95 -4.76 13.15 8.47
N GLU A 96 -5.59 14.03 9.00
CA GLU A 96 -6.41 13.76 10.18
C GLU A 96 -7.62 12.87 9.86
N LYS A 97 -7.93 12.62 8.59
CA LYS A 97 -9.07 11.79 8.18
C LYS A 97 -8.68 10.39 7.76
N LEU A 98 -7.41 10.17 7.41
CA LEU A 98 -6.93 8.89 6.92
C LEU A 98 -7.05 7.83 8.02
N GLU A 99 -7.82 6.78 7.76
CA GLU A 99 -8.09 5.67 8.67
C GLU A 99 -7.41 4.38 8.19
N LYS A 100 -7.46 4.13 6.88
CA LYS A 100 -7.03 2.87 6.26
C LYS A 100 -6.28 3.12 4.95
N VAL A 101 -5.23 2.34 4.71
CA VAL A 101 -4.47 2.37 3.44
C VAL A 101 -4.36 0.96 2.88
N TYR A 102 -4.65 0.81 1.59
CA TYR A 102 -4.55 -0.44 0.86
C TYR A 102 -3.27 -0.48 0.04
N PHE A 103 -2.57 -1.61 0.08
CA PHE A 103 -1.32 -1.87 -0.64
C PHE A 103 -1.53 -3.05 -1.60
N PRO A 104 -2.02 -2.79 -2.83
CA PRO A 104 -2.21 -3.81 -3.88
C PRO A 104 -0.91 -4.49 -4.30
N THR A 105 0.21 -3.74 -4.28
CA THR A 105 1.54 -4.22 -4.68
C THR A 105 2.59 -3.91 -3.62
N SER A 106 3.74 -4.60 -3.68
CA SER A 106 4.87 -4.29 -2.81
C SER A 106 5.47 -2.92 -3.13
N VAL A 107 5.52 -2.09 -2.09
CA VAL A 107 6.10 -0.75 -2.12
C VAL A 107 7.06 -0.59 -0.95
N TYR A 108 8.19 0.08 -1.19
CA TYR A 108 9.10 0.44 -0.11
C TYR A 108 8.61 1.72 0.59
N ILE A 109 8.44 1.68 1.90
CA ILE A 109 8.03 2.84 2.68
C ILE A 109 9.23 3.36 3.45
N VAL A 110 9.55 4.63 3.24
CA VAL A 110 10.52 5.32 4.08
C VAL A 110 9.93 5.47 5.48
N SER A 111 10.61 4.94 6.49
CA SER A 111 10.15 4.99 7.88
C SER A 111 9.77 6.41 8.31
N GLY A 112 8.60 6.54 8.93
CA GLY A 112 8.07 7.83 9.37
C GLY A 112 7.24 8.54 8.30
N SER A 113 7.04 7.94 7.12
CA SER A 113 6.21 8.55 6.07
C SER A 113 4.76 8.76 6.46
N PHE A 114 4.27 8.02 7.47
CA PHE A 114 2.91 8.10 7.97
C PHE A 114 2.82 8.64 9.40
N ARG A 115 3.94 9.09 10.00
CA ARG A 115 4.02 9.45 11.42
C ARG A 115 3.04 10.55 11.87
N ASN A 116 2.59 11.38 10.92
CA ASN A 116 1.70 12.51 11.19
C ASN A 116 0.21 12.19 10.92
N SER A 117 -0.10 11.03 10.33
CA SER A 117 -1.48 10.57 10.13
C SER A 117 -1.92 9.72 11.33
N LEU A 118 -2.33 10.38 12.42
CA LEU A 118 -2.58 9.71 13.70
C LEU A 118 -3.79 8.76 13.71
N ASN A 119 -4.76 8.99 12.81
CA ASN A 119 -5.95 8.14 12.68
C ASN A 119 -5.72 6.94 11.74
N PHE A 120 -4.58 6.88 11.05
CA PHE A 120 -4.24 5.75 10.19
C PHE A 120 -3.82 4.58 11.08
N THR A 121 -4.69 3.57 11.12
CA THR A 121 -4.55 2.42 12.04
C THR A 121 -4.58 1.08 11.32
N LYS A 122 -5.15 1.00 10.12
CA LYS A 122 -5.27 -0.27 9.37
C LYS A 122 -4.57 -0.22 8.02
N ALA A 123 -3.51 -1.01 7.86
CA ALA A 123 -2.83 -1.20 6.57
C ALA A 123 -3.23 -2.54 5.95
N MET A 124 -3.92 -2.53 4.81
CA MET A 124 -4.34 -3.75 4.12
C MET A 124 -3.26 -4.20 3.14
N ILE A 125 -2.62 -5.33 3.42
CA ILE A 125 -1.51 -5.87 2.62
C ILE A 125 -2.08 -6.94 1.68
N ILE A 126 -2.33 -6.55 0.42
CA ILE A 126 -3.04 -7.38 -0.57
C ILE A 126 -2.04 -8.19 -1.41
N ALA A 127 -1.00 -7.54 -1.93
CA ALA A 127 0.14 -8.27 -2.45
C ALA A 127 0.67 -9.14 -1.33
N ASN A 128 0.76 -10.45 -1.56
CA ASN A 128 1.32 -11.40 -0.60
C ASN A 128 2.85 -11.24 -0.44
N GLU A 129 3.31 -10.01 -0.36
CA GLU A 129 4.68 -9.55 -0.25
C GLU A 129 4.81 -8.52 0.87
N ASP A 130 6.02 -8.37 1.40
CA ASP A 130 6.27 -7.46 2.51
C ASP A 130 6.19 -5.98 2.09
N VAL A 131 5.36 -5.23 2.80
CA VAL A 131 5.40 -3.76 2.81
C VAL A 131 6.43 -3.33 3.85
N ASN A 132 7.61 -3.00 3.36
CA ASN A 132 8.76 -2.69 4.21
C ASN A 132 8.70 -1.24 4.71
N GLY A 133 9.00 -1.03 6.00
CA GLY A 133 9.24 0.30 6.57
C GLY A 133 8.01 1.01 7.16
N LEU A 134 6.86 0.35 7.18
CA LEU A 134 5.66 0.80 7.92
C LEU A 134 5.79 0.44 9.40
N ASN A 135 6.53 1.22 10.19
CA ASN A 135 6.94 0.85 11.55
C ASN A 135 6.18 1.60 12.65
N GLU A 136 5.21 2.42 12.27
CA GLU A 136 4.39 3.21 13.17
C GLU A 136 3.53 2.30 14.06
N ALA A 137 3.72 2.39 15.38
CA ALA A 137 3.18 1.44 16.36
C ALA A 137 1.64 1.40 16.42
N GLN A 138 0.96 2.46 15.97
CA GLN A 138 -0.50 2.52 15.90
C GLN A 138 -1.09 1.75 14.72
N ILE A 139 -0.26 1.31 13.76
CA ILE A 139 -0.72 0.68 12.52
C ILE A 139 -0.67 -0.83 12.66
N THR A 140 -1.82 -1.47 12.55
CA THR A 140 -1.94 -2.91 12.38
C THR A 140 -1.95 -3.25 10.89
N ARG A 141 -1.10 -4.20 10.49
CA ARG A 141 -1.06 -4.71 9.11
C ARG A 141 -1.98 -5.91 8.99
N TYR A 142 -2.98 -5.82 8.14
CA TYR A 142 -3.95 -6.89 7.90
C TYR A 142 -3.60 -7.66 6.64
N TYR A 143 -3.70 -8.98 6.76
CA TYR A 143 -3.40 -9.91 5.67
C TYR A 143 -4.61 -10.82 5.40
N SER A 144 -4.62 -11.41 4.20
CA SER A 144 -5.58 -12.45 3.88
C SER A 144 -5.52 -13.58 4.90
N ASN A 145 -6.64 -14.24 5.13
CA ASN A 145 -6.73 -15.38 6.03
C ASN A 145 -5.64 -16.43 5.72
N LYS A 146 -5.43 -16.72 4.44
CA LYS A 146 -4.42 -17.67 3.96
C LYS A 146 -3.00 -17.28 4.38
N VAL A 147 -2.62 -16.01 4.25
CA VAL A 147 -1.28 -15.52 4.63
C VAL A 147 -1.14 -15.46 6.14
N PHE A 148 -2.15 -14.93 6.85
CA PHE A 148 -2.14 -14.80 8.30
C PHE A 148 -1.92 -16.15 9.01
N LEU A 149 -2.60 -17.21 8.55
CA LEU A 149 -2.42 -18.56 9.10
C LEU A 149 -1.04 -19.17 8.80
N GLY A 150 -0.30 -18.62 7.84
CA GLY A 150 1.08 -19.00 7.56
C GLY A 150 2.11 -18.37 8.48
N PHE A 151 1.73 -17.35 9.27
CA PHE A 151 2.61 -16.69 10.22
C PHE A 151 2.93 -17.55 11.44
N THR A 152 4.08 -17.26 12.05
CA THR A 152 4.40 -17.77 13.39
C THR A 152 3.48 -17.11 14.41
N ALA A 153 3.27 -17.76 15.57
CA ALA A 153 2.46 -17.17 16.66
C ALA A 153 2.93 -15.75 17.03
N HIS A 154 4.25 -15.54 17.15
CA HIS A 154 4.82 -14.22 17.41
C HIS A 154 4.45 -13.20 16.33
N SER A 155 4.46 -13.58 15.06
CA SER A 155 4.08 -12.67 13.96
C SER A 155 2.57 -12.41 13.91
N GLN A 156 1.73 -13.29 14.46
CA GLN A 156 0.29 -13.05 14.57
C GLN A 156 -0.06 -12.01 15.65
N GLU A 157 0.79 -11.83 16.66
CA GLU A 157 0.58 -10.80 17.71
C GLU A 157 0.65 -9.35 17.18
N TYR A 158 1.37 -9.13 16.07
CA TYR A 158 1.61 -7.78 15.51
C TYR A 158 0.87 -7.52 14.20
N ASN A 159 0.16 -8.52 13.66
CA ASN A 159 -0.55 -8.41 12.40
C ASN A 159 -2.03 -8.77 12.61
N GLY A 160 -2.89 -8.14 11.83
CA GLY A 160 -4.32 -8.42 11.79
C GLY A 160 -4.66 -9.49 10.76
N ARG A 161 -5.77 -10.17 10.98
CA ARG A 161 -6.39 -11.11 10.04
C ARG A 161 -7.61 -10.45 9.45
N ALA A 162 -7.61 -10.18 8.15
CA ALA A 162 -8.75 -9.58 7.47
C ALA A 162 -10.00 -10.46 7.59
N ASN A 163 -11.17 -9.85 7.79
CA ASN A 163 -12.45 -10.54 7.91
C ASN A 163 -13.35 -10.41 6.67
N VAL A 164 -12.94 -9.64 5.67
CA VAL A 164 -13.56 -9.58 4.35
C VAL A 164 -12.53 -9.96 3.29
N SER A 165 -12.89 -10.87 2.39
CA SER A 165 -12.03 -11.31 1.30
C SER A 165 -12.77 -11.33 -0.01
N TYR A 166 -12.15 -10.75 -1.03
CA TYR A 166 -12.64 -10.70 -2.39
C TYR A 166 -11.81 -11.68 -3.23
N PHE A 167 -12.45 -12.59 -3.93
CA PHE A 167 -11.81 -13.61 -4.75
C PHE A 167 -11.98 -13.28 -6.23
N TYR A 168 -10.91 -13.50 -7.00
CA TYR A 168 -10.95 -13.47 -8.46
C TYR A 168 -11.98 -14.43 -9.05
N ASN A 169 -12.34 -15.51 -8.34
CA ASN A 169 -13.31 -16.52 -8.76
C ASN A 169 -13.01 -17.17 -10.12
N TYR A 170 -11.72 -17.38 -10.39
CA TYR A 170 -11.21 -18.29 -11.40
C TYR A 170 -9.87 -18.86 -10.90
N GLU A 171 -9.38 -19.89 -11.56
CA GLU A 171 -8.11 -20.51 -11.20
C GLU A 171 -6.94 -19.57 -11.52
N THR A 172 -6.24 -19.12 -10.48
CA THR A 172 -5.02 -18.30 -10.57
C THR A 172 -4.10 -18.59 -9.40
N GLU A 173 -2.80 -18.50 -9.63
CA GLU A 173 -1.79 -18.54 -8.57
C GLU A 173 -1.58 -17.18 -7.92
N GLU A 174 -2.06 -16.11 -8.57
CA GLU A 174 -1.95 -14.75 -8.08
C GLU A 174 -2.66 -14.61 -6.73
N ASN A 175 -1.90 -14.12 -5.76
CA ASN A 175 -2.37 -13.85 -4.40
C ASN A 175 -3.18 -15.00 -3.75
N TYR A 176 -2.96 -16.26 -4.13
CA TYR A 176 -3.77 -17.43 -3.72
C TYR A 176 -5.26 -17.32 -4.08
N GLY A 177 -5.59 -16.63 -5.17
CA GLY A 177 -6.96 -16.38 -5.64
C GLY A 177 -7.65 -15.18 -5.00
N TYR A 178 -7.01 -14.51 -4.04
CA TYR A 178 -7.50 -13.27 -3.44
C TYR A 178 -7.24 -12.09 -4.38
N TYR A 179 -8.28 -11.34 -4.72
CA TYR A 179 -8.17 -10.05 -5.40
C TYR A 179 -7.93 -8.92 -4.41
N TRP A 180 -8.69 -8.92 -3.30
CA TRP A 180 -8.68 -7.85 -2.33
C TRP A 180 -9.02 -8.37 -0.93
N ILE A 181 -8.66 -7.60 0.09
CA ILE A 181 -9.00 -7.88 1.48
C ILE A 181 -9.46 -6.61 2.18
N ASP A 182 -10.30 -6.78 3.20
CA ASP A 182 -10.70 -5.70 4.07
C ASP A 182 -10.96 -6.16 5.50
N ASP A 183 -11.04 -5.20 6.41
CA ASP A 183 -11.34 -5.42 7.81
C ASP A 183 -12.32 -4.37 8.35
N TRP A 184 -13.49 -4.86 8.80
CA TRP A 184 -14.62 -4.08 9.30
C TRP A 184 -15.20 -4.72 10.56
N ASP A 185 -15.94 -3.95 11.36
CA ASP A 185 -16.58 -4.50 12.56
C ASP A 185 -17.69 -5.48 12.17
N TYR A 186 -17.89 -6.54 12.95
CA TYR A 186 -19.01 -7.45 12.75
C TYR A 186 -20.36 -6.72 12.84
N GLY A 187 -21.36 -7.18 12.09
CA GLY A 187 -22.66 -6.49 11.96
C GLY A 187 -22.62 -5.15 11.21
N SER A 188 -21.44 -4.63 10.82
CA SER A 188 -21.32 -3.38 10.07
C SER A 188 -21.42 -3.58 8.56
N LYS A 189 -21.63 -2.48 7.81
CA LYS A 189 -21.52 -2.46 6.35
C LYS A 189 -20.07 -2.30 5.91
N ILE A 190 -19.77 -2.80 4.72
CA ILE A 190 -18.51 -2.51 4.04
C ILE A 190 -18.61 -1.09 3.45
N GLU A 191 -17.80 -0.14 3.95
CA GLU A 191 -17.84 1.25 3.45
C GLU A 191 -16.94 1.49 2.23
N PHE A 192 -15.89 0.69 2.05
CA PHE A 192 -14.97 0.82 0.93
C PHE A 192 -15.17 -0.33 -0.06
N ILE A 193 -15.58 0.02 -1.28
CA ILE A 193 -15.70 -0.92 -2.39
C ILE A 193 -14.35 -0.92 -3.12
N PRO A 194 -13.69 -2.09 -3.31
CA PRO A 194 -12.42 -2.15 -4.01
C PRO A 194 -12.58 -1.71 -5.48
N PRO A 195 -11.48 -1.33 -6.15
CA PRO A 195 -11.49 -1.17 -7.60
C PRO A 195 -12.08 -2.41 -8.30
N GLU A 196 -12.61 -2.23 -9.50
CA GLU A 196 -13.12 -3.38 -10.26
C GLU A 196 -11.95 -4.24 -10.72
N PRO A 197 -11.98 -5.57 -10.51
CA PRO A 197 -10.96 -6.45 -11.06
C PRO A 197 -11.08 -6.49 -12.58
N GLU A 198 -9.95 -6.60 -13.26
CA GLU A 198 -9.89 -6.76 -14.72
C GLU A 198 -9.52 -8.19 -15.10
N ARG A 199 -10.14 -8.70 -16.18
CA ARG A 199 -9.82 -10.00 -16.75
C ARG A 199 -9.98 -9.95 -18.27
N GLU A 200 -8.91 -10.24 -19.00
CA GLU A 200 -8.92 -10.19 -20.46
C GLU A 200 -10.03 -11.06 -21.05
N GLY A 201 -10.86 -10.46 -21.90
CA GLY A 201 -11.96 -11.14 -22.59
C GLY A 201 -13.25 -11.32 -21.78
N TYR A 202 -13.32 -10.80 -20.56
CA TYR A 202 -14.50 -10.87 -19.69
C TYR A 202 -14.91 -9.47 -19.19
N THR A 203 -16.18 -9.35 -18.83
CA THR A 203 -16.71 -8.17 -18.12
C THR A 203 -16.95 -8.52 -16.65
N PHE A 204 -16.51 -7.64 -15.74
CA PHE A 204 -16.82 -7.77 -14.32
C PHE A 204 -18.33 -7.54 -14.08
N GLY A 205 -18.97 -8.49 -13.42
CA GLY A 205 -20.42 -8.54 -13.24
C GLY A 205 -20.88 -8.34 -11.79
N GLY A 206 -20.00 -7.89 -10.90
CA GLY A 206 -20.28 -7.66 -9.48
C GLY A 206 -19.72 -8.73 -8.54
N TRP A 207 -19.96 -8.52 -7.25
CA TRP A 207 -19.48 -9.36 -6.14
C TRP A 207 -20.61 -10.24 -5.60
N TYR A 208 -20.35 -11.53 -5.44
CA TYR A 208 -21.36 -12.52 -5.05
C TYR A 208 -20.97 -13.27 -3.77
N LYS A 209 -21.97 -13.73 -3.03
CA LYS A 209 -21.83 -14.39 -1.72
C LYS A 209 -21.26 -15.80 -1.81
N GLU A 210 -21.29 -16.40 -3.01
CA GLU A 210 -20.77 -17.73 -3.27
C GLU A 210 -20.12 -17.84 -4.66
N PRO A 211 -19.22 -18.82 -4.88
CA PRO A 211 -18.49 -19.00 -6.13
C PRO A 211 -19.39 -19.21 -7.37
N GLU A 212 -20.58 -19.79 -7.17
CA GLU A 212 -21.57 -20.02 -8.22
C GLU A 212 -22.24 -18.73 -8.73
N CYS A 213 -22.01 -17.61 -8.06
CA CYS A 213 -22.51 -16.28 -8.41
C CYS A 213 -24.04 -16.22 -8.61
N ILE A 214 -24.80 -16.73 -7.63
CA ILE A 214 -26.27 -16.74 -7.62
C ILE A 214 -26.82 -15.53 -6.85
N ASN A 215 -26.27 -15.25 -5.68
CA ASN A 215 -26.67 -14.18 -4.76
C ASN A 215 -25.62 -13.07 -4.77
N GLU A 216 -25.98 -11.93 -5.34
CA GLU A 216 -25.14 -10.74 -5.33
C GLU A 216 -25.04 -10.16 -3.92
N TRP A 217 -23.88 -9.58 -3.58
CA TRP A 217 -23.70 -8.78 -2.37
C TRP A 217 -24.10 -7.33 -2.65
N ASP A 218 -25.09 -6.84 -1.92
CA ASP A 218 -25.57 -5.47 -2.00
C ASP A 218 -24.88 -4.60 -0.94
N PHE A 219 -23.89 -3.80 -1.35
CA PHE A 219 -23.14 -2.93 -0.43
C PHE A 219 -24.00 -1.88 0.29
N GLU A 220 -25.20 -1.57 -0.22
CA GLU A 220 -26.11 -0.63 0.43
C GLU A 220 -26.96 -1.29 1.52
N THR A 221 -27.17 -2.60 1.50
CA THR A 221 -28.10 -3.27 2.43
C THR A 221 -27.52 -4.43 3.20
N ASP A 222 -26.57 -5.18 2.62
CA ASP A 222 -25.91 -6.29 3.29
C ASP A 222 -24.92 -5.79 4.36
N VAL A 223 -24.79 -6.59 5.40
CA VAL A 223 -23.90 -6.37 6.54
C VAL A 223 -23.06 -7.61 6.79
N LEU A 224 -21.90 -7.42 7.41
CA LEU A 224 -21.10 -8.52 7.94
C LEU A 224 -21.90 -9.33 8.97
N PRO A 225 -21.59 -10.62 9.17
CA PRO A 225 -22.24 -11.42 10.22
C PRO A 225 -22.06 -10.75 11.58
N GLU A 226 -23.05 -10.93 12.45
CA GLU A 226 -23.00 -10.44 13.82
C GLU A 226 -21.82 -11.07 14.59
N GLU A 227 -21.31 -10.32 15.56
CA GLU A 227 -20.25 -10.82 16.43
C GLU A 227 -20.71 -12.07 17.17
N ARG A 228 -19.85 -13.08 17.18
CA ARG A 228 -20.07 -14.31 17.91
C ARG A 228 -18.93 -14.54 18.88
N THR A 229 -19.26 -14.87 20.12
CA THR A 229 -18.29 -15.27 21.14
C THR A 229 -18.43 -16.73 21.52
N GLU A 230 -17.33 -17.36 21.91
CA GLU A 230 -17.27 -18.70 22.46
C GLU A 230 -16.41 -18.69 23.74
N ILE A 231 -16.61 -19.67 24.62
CA ILE A 231 -15.79 -19.84 25.82
C ILE A 231 -14.60 -20.74 25.46
N ASN A 232 -13.38 -20.22 25.64
CA ASN A 232 -12.16 -20.99 25.39
C ASN A 232 -11.87 -22.02 26.50
N GLU A 233 -10.81 -22.81 26.35
CA GLU A 233 -10.44 -23.86 27.31
C GLU A 233 -10.11 -23.32 28.73
N GLU A 234 -9.79 -22.03 28.83
CA GLU A 234 -9.46 -21.34 30.09
C GLU A 234 -10.70 -20.72 30.77
N GLY A 235 -11.88 -20.82 30.13
CA GLY A 235 -13.12 -20.28 30.64
C GLY A 235 -13.34 -18.80 30.30
N GLU A 236 -12.56 -18.25 29.37
CA GLU A 236 -12.65 -16.85 28.94
C GLU A 236 -13.50 -16.71 27.68
N GLU A 237 -14.24 -15.60 27.56
CA GLU A 237 -14.97 -15.26 26.34
C GLU A 237 -14.00 -14.78 25.25
N GLU A 238 -14.03 -15.43 24.10
CA GLU A 238 -13.23 -15.09 22.93
C GLU A 238 -14.14 -14.84 21.71
N VAL A 239 -13.84 -13.79 20.94
CA VAL A 239 -14.53 -13.52 19.68
C VAL A 239 -14.13 -14.55 18.64
N VAL A 240 -15.11 -15.24 18.07
CA VAL A 240 -14.92 -16.22 17.00
C VAL A 240 -14.61 -15.48 15.70
N TYR A 241 -13.48 -15.79 15.08
CA TYR A 241 -13.16 -15.29 13.75
C TYR A 241 -14.18 -15.76 12.72
N GLN A 242 -14.74 -14.82 11.96
CA GLN A 242 -15.65 -15.05 10.85
C GLN A 242 -15.12 -14.33 9.62
N GLU A 243 -15.18 -14.99 8.46
CA GLU A 243 -14.70 -14.44 7.18
C GLU A 243 -15.88 -14.31 6.21
N THR A 244 -16.15 -13.09 5.75
CA THR A 244 -17.07 -12.85 4.63
C THR A 244 -16.30 -12.96 3.33
N LYS A 245 -16.70 -13.89 2.47
CA LYS A 245 -16.05 -14.16 1.19
C LYS A 245 -16.95 -13.71 0.05
N LEU A 246 -16.40 -12.84 -0.80
CA LEU A 246 -17.07 -12.30 -1.98
C LEU A 246 -16.36 -12.79 -3.24
N TYR A 247 -17.11 -13.19 -4.24
CA TYR A 247 -16.60 -13.82 -5.46
C TYR A 247 -16.95 -12.98 -6.68
N ALA A 248 -15.95 -12.63 -7.49
CA ALA A 248 -16.16 -11.88 -8.71
C ALA A 248 -16.99 -12.70 -9.71
N LYS A 249 -17.99 -12.08 -10.33
CA LYS A 249 -18.69 -12.65 -11.48
C LYS A 249 -18.05 -12.17 -12.78
N TRP A 250 -17.86 -13.09 -13.72
CA TRP A 250 -17.32 -12.80 -15.05
C TRP A 250 -18.32 -13.20 -16.12
N VAL A 251 -18.59 -12.28 -17.06
CA VAL A 251 -19.53 -12.44 -18.20
C VAL A 251 -18.80 -12.34 -19.52
#